data_AF-A0A919PPS3-F1
#
_entry.id   AF-A0A919PPS3-F1
#
_cell.length_a   1.000
_cell.length_b   1.000
_cell.length_c   1.000
_cell.angle_alpha   90.00
_cell.angle_beta   90.00
_cell.angle_gamma   90.00
#
_symmetry.space_group_name_H-M   'P 1'
#
loop_
_entity.id
_entity.type
_entity.pdbx_description
1 polymer ?
#
loop_
_entity_poly.entity_id
_entity_poly.type
_entity_poly.pdbx_seq_one_letter_code
_entity_poly.pdbx_strand_id
1 'polypeptide(L)'
;MQTDGSSWEDLTAAFASSGLPVPPVPDALRPALRAPQPWCWTTRDIDPFQMYLFEPGFLADVLAGGTPDYVAVSHAGHGVNSYAVNYHLVHGRLAVIMQVGWGGVYTDNAAAAHRLGELWQRCDAMLARGGPAGAGRVVCVYSGLRGISACGPVQTGGGDVHDFLAAHCTDGTAAFDTAERLIG
;
A
#
# COMPACT_ATOMS: atom_id res chain seq x y z
N MET A 1 20.91 -1.53 20.55
CA MET A 1 20.32 -2.64 21.33
C MET A 1 19.03 -2.99 20.62
N GLN A 2 19.07 -3.94 19.67
CA GLN A 2 17.86 -4.43 19.00
C GLN A 2 17.17 -5.34 20.02
N THR A 3 15.97 -4.96 20.43
CA THR A 3 15.08 -5.85 21.17
C THR A 3 14.69 -6.98 20.23
N ASP A 4 14.77 -8.24 20.70
CA ASP A 4 14.45 -9.48 19.98
C ASP A 4 12.95 -9.63 19.61
N GLY A 5 12.27 -8.52 19.30
CA GLY A 5 10.89 -8.50 18.83
C GLY A 5 10.81 -8.79 17.33
N SER A 6 9.71 -9.41 16.91
CA SER A 6 9.44 -9.61 15.48
C SER A 6 9.32 -8.26 14.77
N SER A 7 9.66 -8.17 13.48
CA SER A 7 9.47 -6.93 12.71
C SER A 7 7.99 -6.50 12.65
N TRP A 8 7.06 -7.42 12.90
CA TRP A 8 5.64 -7.10 13.08
C TRP A 8 5.36 -6.31 14.36
N GLU A 9 5.92 -6.74 15.49
CA GLU A 9 5.80 -6.00 16.76
C GLU A 9 6.42 -4.60 16.66
N ASP A 10 7.59 -4.51 16.03
CA ASP A 10 8.25 -3.23 15.75
C ASP A 10 7.37 -2.28 14.92
N LEU A 11 6.79 -2.76 13.82
CA LEU A 11 5.83 -2.00 13.02
C LEU A 11 4.65 -1.52 13.88
N THR A 12 4.02 -2.42 14.63
CA THR A 12 2.85 -2.08 15.45
C THR A 12 3.18 -1.02 16.51
N ALA A 13 4.35 -1.13 17.16
CA ALA A 13 4.81 -0.20 18.17
C ALA A 13 5.16 1.17 17.57
N ALA A 14 5.80 1.21 16.39
CA ALA A 14 6.15 2.44 15.70
C ALA A 14 4.89 3.23 15.28
N PHE A 15 3.89 2.54 14.71
CA PHE A 15 2.63 3.16 14.34
C PHE A 15 1.85 3.65 15.57
N ALA A 16 1.70 2.81 16.60
CA ALA A 16 0.98 3.17 17.82
C ALA A 16 1.62 4.36 18.55
N SER A 17 2.95 4.37 18.71
CA SER A 17 3.66 5.49 19.36
C SER A 17 3.59 6.80 18.57
N SER A 18 3.28 6.71 17.27
CA SER A 18 3.09 7.86 16.38
C SER A 18 1.63 8.30 16.26
N GLY A 19 0.71 7.69 17.01
CA GLY A 19 -0.72 7.99 16.91
C GLY A 19 -1.35 7.55 15.57
N LEU A 20 -0.72 6.61 14.86
CA LEU A 20 -1.21 6.06 13.61
C LEU A 20 -1.89 4.70 13.85
N PRO A 21 -3.05 4.44 13.22
CA PRO A 21 -3.58 3.09 13.15
C PRO A 21 -2.62 2.13 12.45
N VAL A 22 -2.62 0.85 12.85
CA VAL A 22 -1.70 -0.16 12.30
C VAL A 22 -2.19 -0.59 10.91
N PRO A 23 -1.31 -0.66 9.89
CA PRO A 23 -1.67 -1.15 8.57
C PRO A 23 -2.03 -2.64 8.60
N PRO A 24 -2.99 -3.10 7.79
CA PRO A 24 -3.31 -4.51 7.70
C PRO A 24 -2.12 -5.24 7.07
N VAL A 25 -1.67 -6.31 7.73
CA VAL A 25 -0.67 -7.23 7.19
C VAL A 25 -1.24 -8.63 7.31
N PRO A 26 -1.41 -9.37 6.19
CA PRO A 26 -1.89 -10.75 6.22
C PRO A 26 -1.05 -11.62 7.16
N ASP A 27 -1.70 -12.46 7.96
CA ASP A 27 -1.02 -13.33 8.94
C ASP A 27 0.09 -14.18 8.28
N ALA A 28 -0.15 -14.68 7.07
CA ALA A 28 0.80 -15.47 6.31
C ALA A 28 2.09 -14.71 5.93
N LEU A 29 2.05 -13.37 5.88
CA LEU A 29 3.18 -12.53 5.51
C LEU A 29 3.96 -11.99 6.72
N ARG A 30 3.35 -11.98 7.92
CA ARG A 30 4.00 -11.45 9.14
C ARG A 30 5.33 -12.14 9.49
N PRO A 31 5.46 -13.48 9.41
CA PRO A 31 6.73 -14.15 9.73
C PRO A 31 7.87 -13.78 8.78
N ALA A 32 7.57 -13.34 7.55
CA ALA A 32 8.56 -12.95 6.55
C ALA A 32 8.88 -11.45 6.56
N LEU A 33 8.20 -10.67 7.41
CA LEU A 33 8.38 -9.23 7.48
C LEU A 33 9.80 -8.91 8.02
N ARG A 34 10.49 -8.01 7.35
CA ARG A 34 11.81 -7.50 7.74
C ARG A 34 11.73 -5.98 7.90
N ALA A 35 12.58 -5.42 8.75
CA ALA A 35 12.75 -3.98 8.93
C ALA A 35 14.15 -3.53 8.47
N PRO A 36 14.44 -3.43 7.15
CA PRO A 36 15.79 -3.18 6.66
C PRO A 36 16.33 -1.78 7.00
N GLN A 37 15.47 -0.83 7.34
CA GLN A 37 15.83 0.52 7.76
C GLN A 37 14.71 1.12 8.62
N PRO A 38 14.95 2.23 9.34
CA PRO A 38 13.92 2.89 10.13
C PRO A 38 12.69 3.21 9.27
N TRP A 39 11.50 2.96 9.82
CA TRP A 39 10.24 3.24 9.16
C TRP A 39 10.06 2.55 7.79
N CYS A 40 10.61 1.36 7.62
CA CYS A 40 10.37 0.53 6.44
C CYS A 40 10.24 -0.93 6.87
N TRP A 41 9.11 -1.54 6.56
CA TRP A 41 8.81 -2.93 6.86
C TRP A 41 8.33 -3.62 5.60
N THR A 42 8.98 -4.72 5.19
CA THR A 42 8.71 -5.35 3.90
C THR A 42 9.04 -6.84 3.89
N THR A 43 8.31 -7.61 3.08
CA THR A 43 8.60 -9.04 2.81
C THR A 43 9.42 -9.25 1.53
N ARG A 44 9.72 -8.20 0.76
CA ARG A 44 10.61 -8.24 -0.41
C ARG A 44 11.61 -7.08 -0.39
N ASP A 45 12.62 -7.13 -1.24
CA ASP A 45 13.55 -6.00 -1.38
C ASP A 45 12.82 -4.83 -2.05
N ILE A 46 12.82 -3.68 -1.38
CA ILE A 46 12.14 -2.45 -1.78
C ILE A 46 12.96 -1.25 -1.30
N ASP A 47 13.02 -0.22 -2.12
CA ASP A 47 13.50 1.11 -1.74
C ASP A 47 12.29 1.99 -1.32
N PRO A 48 12.23 2.45 -0.05
CA PRO A 48 11.14 3.29 0.43
C PRO A 48 11.10 4.66 -0.27
N PHE A 49 12.23 5.13 -0.78
CA PHE A 49 12.26 6.37 -1.55
C PHE A 49 11.60 6.18 -2.91
N GLN A 50 11.77 5.03 -3.57
CA GLN A 50 11.03 4.69 -4.79
C GLN A 50 9.52 4.56 -4.52
N MET A 51 9.12 3.98 -3.37
CA MET A 51 7.71 3.98 -2.95
C MET A 51 7.18 5.41 -2.79
N TYR A 52 7.98 6.30 -2.16
CA TYR A 52 7.62 7.71 -1.99
C TYR A 52 7.54 8.49 -3.31
N LEU A 53 8.44 8.22 -4.25
CA LEU A 53 8.36 8.77 -5.60
C LEU A 53 7.16 8.21 -6.38
N PHE A 54 6.52 7.16 -5.86
CA PHE A 54 5.38 6.47 -6.46
C PHE A 54 5.76 5.94 -7.86
N GLU A 55 6.94 5.34 -7.94
CA GLU A 55 7.52 4.91 -9.21
C GLU A 55 6.64 3.88 -9.93
N PRO A 56 6.46 4.00 -11.26
CA PRO A 56 5.55 3.15 -12.01
C PRO A 56 6.00 1.68 -12.07
N GLY A 57 7.27 1.39 -11.77
CA GLY A 57 7.82 0.02 -11.81
C GLY A 57 7.07 -0.96 -10.91
N PHE A 58 6.60 -0.53 -9.73
CA PHE A 58 5.81 -1.40 -8.85
C PHE A 58 4.46 -1.77 -9.45
N LEU A 59 3.79 -0.81 -10.09
CA LEU A 59 2.54 -1.06 -10.78
C LEU A 59 2.77 -1.93 -12.01
N ALA A 60 3.82 -1.64 -12.79
CA ALA A 60 4.20 -2.46 -13.95
C ALA A 60 4.45 -3.94 -13.56
N ASP A 61 5.15 -4.21 -12.46
CA ASP A 61 5.35 -5.56 -11.92
C ASP A 61 4.01 -6.27 -11.67
N VAL A 62 3.07 -5.56 -11.01
CA VAL A 62 1.73 -6.07 -10.68
C VAL A 62 0.92 -6.34 -11.95
N LEU A 63 0.98 -5.43 -12.93
CA LEU A 63 0.28 -5.55 -14.21
C LEU A 63 0.83 -6.66 -15.11
N ALA A 64 2.12 -6.97 -15.00
CA ALA A 64 2.73 -8.09 -15.71
C ALA A 64 2.19 -9.46 -15.23
N GLY A 65 1.63 -9.53 -14.02
CA GLY A 65 0.92 -10.71 -13.52
C GLY A 65 1.79 -11.79 -12.88
N GLY A 66 3.07 -11.51 -12.64
CA GLY A 66 4.02 -12.45 -12.03
C GLY A 66 4.39 -12.14 -10.58
N THR A 67 3.86 -11.07 -9.99
CA THR A 67 4.29 -10.66 -8.65
C THR A 67 3.78 -11.62 -7.58
N PRO A 68 4.68 -12.25 -6.80
CA PRO A 68 4.30 -13.04 -5.64
C PRO A 68 3.60 -12.19 -4.59
N ASP A 69 2.96 -12.84 -3.62
CA ASP A 69 2.38 -12.14 -2.49
C ASP A 69 3.46 -11.43 -1.67
N TYR A 70 3.24 -10.16 -1.37
CA TYR A 70 4.13 -9.37 -0.53
C TYR A 70 3.38 -8.23 0.14
N VAL A 71 4.00 -7.70 1.21
CA VAL A 71 3.59 -6.43 1.80
C VAL A 71 4.82 -5.56 1.99
N ALA A 72 4.65 -4.25 1.83
CA ALA A 72 5.62 -3.26 2.18
C ALA A 72 4.92 -2.01 2.73
N VAL A 73 5.43 -1.51 3.86
CA VAL A 73 5.00 -0.29 4.51
C VAL A 73 6.22 0.58 4.71
N SER A 74 6.17 1.83 4.31
CA SER A 74 7.24 2.77 4.61
C SER A 74 6.74 4.15 4.95
N HIS A 75 7.52 4.90 5.71
CA HIS A 75 7.40 6.35 5.82
C HIS A 75 8.65 6.98 5.21
N ALA A 76 8.45 7.79 4.17
CA ALA A 76 9.55 8.40 3.43
C ALA A 76 9.14 9.77 2.90
N GLY A 77 10.13 10.60 2.59
CA GLY A 77 9.92 11.98 2.22
C GLY A 77 11.18 12.70 1.78
N HIS A 78 11.01 13.95 1.32
CA HIS A 78 12.13 14.82 0.98
C HIS A 78 11.98 16.19 1.66
N GLY A 79 12.90 16.46 2.60
CA GLY A 79 12.89 17.70 3.41
C GLY A 79 11.76 17.75 4.43
N VAL A 80 11.60 18.91 5.08
CA VAL A 80 10.66 19.09 6.21
C VAL A 80 9.16 19.13 5.82
N ASN A 81 8.85 19.18 4.52
CA ASN A 81 7.50 19.49 4.04
C ASN A 81 6.74 18.33 3.40
N SER A 82 7.44 17.27 2.97
CA SER A 82 6.84 16.26 2.11
C SER A 82 7.19 14.86 2.60
N TYR A 83 6.34 14.34 3.47
CA TYR A 83 6.42 12.97 3.98
C TYR A 83 5.13 12.23 3.69
N ALA A 84 5.24 10.93 3.43
CA ALA A 84 4.09 10.07 3.20
C ALA A 84 4.29 8.69 3.82
N VAL A 85 3.18 8.11 4.27
CA VAL A 85 3.06 6.67 4.51
C VAL A 85 2.72 6.01 3.17
N ASN A 86 3.59 5.10 2.75
CA ASN A 86 3.43 4.29 1.55
C ASN A 86 3.08 2.86 1.93
N TYR A 87 2.20 2.23 1.18
CA TYR A 87 1.69 0.90 1.45
C TYR A 87 1.50 0.15 0.14
N HIS A 88 2.29 -0.91 -0.06
CA HIS A 88 2.12 -1.84 -1.15
C HIS A 88 1.69 -3.19 -0.57
N LEU A 89 0.64 -3.77 -1.14
CA LEU A 89 0.15 -5.09 -0.80
C LEU A 89 -0.14 -5.81 -2.10
N VAL A 90 0.36 -7.04 -2.21
CA VAL A 90 -0.12 -8.03 -3.17
C VAL A 90 -0.45 -9.27 -2.35
N HIS A 91 -1.70 -9.69 -2.37
CA HIS A 91 -2.14 -10.89 -1.68
C HIS A 91 -3.30 -11.56 -2.41
N GLY A 92 -3.05 -12.73 -2.99
CA GLY A 92 -4.04 -13.45 -3.79
C GLY A 92 -4.56 -12.59 -4.95
N ARG A 93 -5.87 -12.34 -4.96
CA ARG A 93 -6.56 -11.51 -5.97
C ARG A 93 -6.40 -10.00 -5.76
N LEU A 94 -5.89 -9.54 -4.61
CA LEU A 94 -5.84 -8.12 -4.30
C LEU A 94 -4.43 -7.57 -4.50
N ALA A 95 -4.32 -6.44 -5.20
CA ALA A 95 -3.16 -5.58 -5.12
C ALA A 95 -3.56 -4.15 -4.75
N VAL A 96 -2.88 -3.57 -3.77
CA VAL A 96 -3.05 -2.18 -3.34
C VAL A 96 -1.70 -1.48 -3.42
N ILE A 97 -1.65 -0.35 -4.12
CA ILE A 97 -0.49 0.55 -4.16
C ILE A 97 -0.99 1.91 -3.67
N MET A 98 -0.65 2.27 -2.45
CA MET A 98 -1.24 3.40 -1.74
C MET A 98 -0.16 4.35 -1.19
N GLN A 99 -0.43 5.66 -1.27
CA GLN A 99 0.37 6.71 -0.65
C GLN A 99 -0.51 7.78 -0.04
N VAL A 100 -0.27 8.09 1.24
CA VAL A 100 -0.98 9.16 1.98
C VAL A 100 0.03 10.07 2.67
N GLY A 101 -0.13 11.38 2.52
CA GLY A 101 0.72 12.37 3.17
C GLY A 101 0.55 12.35 4.68
N TRP A 102 1.65 12.27 5.41
CA TRP A 102 1.69 12.34 6.87
C TRP A 102 3.12 12.62 7.36
N GLY A 103 3.25 13.45 8.40
CA GLY A 103 4.53 13.81 9.02
C GLY A 103 5.14 15.12 8.50
N GLY A 104 4.48 15.82 7.58
CA GLY A 104 4.89 17.16 7.14
C GLY A 104 4.46 18.24 8.13
N VAL A 105 5.26 19.31 8.28
CA VAL A 105 4.94 20.43 9.19
C VAL A 105 3.70 21.22 8.79
N TYR A 106 3.31 21.17 7.51
CA TYR A 106 2.10 21.80 6.98
C TYR A 106 0.93 20.83 6.82
N THR A 107 1.10 19.56 7.18
CA THR A 107 0.05 18.55 7.10
C THR A 107 -0.79 18.58 8.37
N ASP A 108 -2.12 18.55 8.21
CA ASP A 108 -2.99 18.18 9.31
C ASP A 108 -2.80 16.68 9.60
N ASN A 109 -1.85 16.38 10.50
CA ASN A 109 -1.44 15.02 10.79
C ASN A 109 -2.54 14.21 11.48
N ALA A 110 -3.47 14.86 12.19
CA ALA A 110 -4.62 14.19 12.80
C ALA A 110 -5.62 13.76 11.73
N ALA A 111 -5.98 14.65 10.81
CA ALA A 111 -6.84 14.32 9.67
C ALA A 111 -6.20 13.26 8.75
N ALA A 112 -4.88 13.34 8.53
CA ALA A 112 -4.14 12.34 7.76
C ALA A 112 -4.14 10.97 8.44
N ALA A 113 -3.91 10.89 9.75
CA ALA A 113 -3.99 9.66 10.52
C ALA A 113 -5.39 9.03 10.47
N HIS A 114 -6.44 9.87 10.57
CA HIS A 114 -7.82 9.42 10.43
C HIS A 114 -8.09 8.82 9.05
N ARG A 115 -7.70 9.53 7.98
CA ARG A 115 -7.83 9.05 6.60
C ARG A 115 -7.10 7.73 6.37
N LEU A 116 -5.87 7.62 6.87
CA LEU A 116 -5.16 6.35 6.80
C LEU A 116 -5.95 5.24 7.52
N GLY A 117 -6.51 5.52 8.70
CA GLY A 117 -7.46 4.67 9.43
C GLY A 117 -8.57 4.10 8.57
N GLU A 118 -9.29 4.99 7.88
CA GLU A 118 -10.37 4.61 6.97
C GLU A 118 -9.85 3.70 5.85
N LEU A 119 -8.75 4.08 5.19
CA LEU A 119 -8.18 3.29 4.09
C LEU A 119 -7.68 1.91 4.55
N TRP A 120 -7.12 1.81 5.76
CA TRP A 120 -6.71 0.53 6.34
C TRP A 120 -7.89 -0.38 6.63
N GLN A 121 -8.99 0.13 7.19
CA GLN A 121 -10.22 -0.65 7.40
C GLN A 121 -10.75 -1.23 6.09
N ARG A 122 -10.66 -0.45 5.00
CA ARG A 122 -11.09 -0.89 3.66
C ARG A 122 -10.16 -1.97 3.09
N CYS A 123 -8.84 -1.80 3.23
CA CYS A 123 -7.86 -2.83 2.88
C CYS A 123 -8.11 -4.13 3.63
N ASP A 124 -8.35 -4.06 4.94
CA ASP A 124 -8.63 -5.23 5.78
C ASP A 124 -9.92 -5.94 5.35
N ALA A 125 -10.99 -5.19 5.09
CA ALA A 125 -12.24 -5.73 4.59
C ALA A 125 -12.10 -6.40 3.21
N MET A 126 -11.27 -5.84 2.31
CA MET A 126 -10.95 -6.46 1.02
C MET A 126 -10.09 -7.71 1.17
N LEU A 127 -9.11 -7.70 2.07
CA LEU A 127 -8.28 -8.87 2.38
C LEU A 127 -9.14 -10.04 2.88
N ALA A 128 -10.09 -9.79 3.78
CA ALA A 128 -10.99 -10.81 4.33
C ALA A 128 -11.91 -11.46 3.28
N ARG A 129 -12.22 -10.74 2.19
CA ARG A 129 -13.04 -11.24 1.08
C ARG A 129 -12.22 -11.79 -0.09
N GLY A 130 -10.92 -11.49 -0.12
CA GLY A 130 -10.03 -11.84 -1.22
C GLY A 130 -9.90 -13.36 -1.41
N GLY A 131 -10.08 -13.81 -2.65
CA GLY A 131 -9.80 -15.20 -3.05
C GLY A 131 -8.36 -15.41 -3.54
N PRO A 132 -8.02 -16.64 -3.98
CA PRO A 132 -6.69 -16.97 -4.50
C PRO A 132 -6.42 -16.31 -5.86
N ALA A 133 -5.14 -16.02 -6.16
CA ALA A 133 -4.71 -15.27 -7.35
C ALA A 133 -5.21 -15.82 -8.71
N GLY A 134 -5.53 -17.11 -8.80
CA GLY A 134 -5.89 -17.80 -10.05
C GLY A 134 -7.15 -17.32 -10.77
N ALA A 135 -7.97 -16.46 -10.15
CA ALA A 135 -9.20 -15.93 -10.76
C ALA A 135 -9.02 -14.54 -11.41
N GLY A 136 -7.78 -14.04 -11.53
CA GLY A 136 -7.45 -12.67 -11.94
C GLY A 136 -7.28 -11.72 -10.75
N ARG A 137 -6.58 -10.59 -10.96
CA ARG A 137 -6.19 -9.66 -9.88
C ARG A 137 -6.93 -8.33 -10.00
N VAL A 138 -7.45 -7.82 -8.89
CA VAL A 138 -7.98 -6.46 -8.77
C VAL A 138 -6.84 -5.58 -8.26
N VAL A 139 -6.54 -4.53 -9.01
CA VAL A 139 -5.49 -3.56 -8.66
C VAL A 139 -6.15 -2.26 -8.26
N CYS A 140 -5.84 -1.79 -7.05
CA CYS A 140 -6.27 -0.51 -6.49
C CYS A 140 -5.04 0.39 -6.29
N VAL A 141 -5.01 1.53 -6.96
CA VAL A 141 -3.91 2.50 -6.91
C VAL A 141 -4.44 3.81 -6.36
N TYR A 142 -3.76 4.35 -5.35
CA TYR A 142 -4.13 5.63 -4.74
C TYR A 142 -2.90 6.41 -4.30
N SER A 143 -2.78 7.66 -4.71
CA SER A 143 -1.85 8.62 -4.11
C SER A 143 -2.51 9.98 -3.97
N GLY A 144 -2.76 10.38 -2.72
CA GLY A 144 -3.22 11.73 -2.42
C GLY A 144 -2.19 12.81 -2.75
N LEU A 145 -0.90 12.47 -2.77
CA LEU A 145 0.20 13.39 -3.08
C LEU A 145 0.37 13.63 -4.58
N ARG A 146 0.04 12.63 -5.40
CA ARG A 146 0.19 12.67 -6.86
C ARG A 146 -1.12 12.94 -7.59
N GLY A 147 -2.25 12.94 -6.86
CA GLY A 147 -3.58 13.05 -7.46
C GLY A 147 -3.92 11.84 -8.34
N ILE A 148 -3.38 10.66 -7.99
CA ILE A 148 -3.61 9.42 -8.73
C ILE A 148 -4.65 8.60 -7.99
N SER A 149 -5.68 8.14 -8.69
CA SER A 149 -6.62 7.15 -8.18
C SER A 149 -7.12 6.30 -9.34
N ALA A 150 -6.90 4.99 -9.26
CA ALA A 150 -7.37 4.06 -10.29
C ALA A 150 -7.71 2.70 -9.70
N CYS A 151 -8.71 2.02 -10.25
CA CYS A 151 -9.02 0.65 -9.87
C CYS A 151 -9.62 -0.15 -11.01
N GLY A 152 -9.09 -1.35 -11.23
CA GLY A 152 -9.58 -2.25 -12.25
C GLY A 152 -9.11 -3.69 -12.09
N PRO A 153 -9.81 -4.65 -12.73
CA PRO A 153 -9.30 -5.99 -12.90
C PRO A 153 -8.14 -6.00 -13.89
N VAL A 154 -7.19 -6.91 -13.67
CA VAL A 154 -6.04 -7.12 -14.55
C VAL A 154 -5.97 -8.61 -14.89
N GLN A 155 -5.88 -8.87 -16.19
CA GLN A 155 -5.56 -10.19 -16.73
C GLN A 155 -4.04 -10.30 -16.81
N THR A 156 -3.50 -11.47 -16.46
CA THR A 156 -2.06 -11.74 -16.57
C THR A 156 -1.61 -11.59 -18.02
N GLY A 157 -0.51 -10.87 -18.29
CA GLY A 157 0.03 -10.78 -19.65
C GLY A 157 0.55 -9.42 -20.12
N GLY A 158 0.72 -8.43 -19.25
CA GLY A 158 1.38 -7.16 -19.59
C GLY A 158 0.39 -6.09 -20.03
N GLY A 159 -0.05 -5.28 -19.07
CA GLY A 159 -0.67 -3.99 -19.31
C GLY A 159 0.34 -2.87 -19.15
N ASP A 160 0.29 -1.87 -20.01
CA ASP A 160 1.02 -0.62 -19.81
C ASP A 160 0.42 0.17 -18.63
N VAL A 161 1.28 0.82 -17.85
CA VAL A 161 0.86 1.57 -16.66
C VAL A 161 -0.03 2.77 -17.04
N HIS A 162 0.31 3.49 -18.11
CA HIS A 162 -0.48 4.63 -18.56
C HIS A 162 -1.83 4.19 -19.09
N ASP A 163 -1.89 3.10 -19.86
CA ASP A 163 -3.14 2.54 -20.34
C ASP A 163 -4.06 2.12 -19.19
N PHE A 164 -3.51 1.43 -18.18
CA PHE A 164 -4.27 1.04 -16.99
C PHE A 164 -4.81 2.27 -16.25
N LEU A 165 -3.96 3.26 -15.96
CA LEU A 165 -4.37 4.46 -15.23
C LEU A 165 -5.42 5.26 -16.02
N ALA A 166 -5.29 5.35 -17.35
CA ALA A 166 -6.26 6.04 -18.20
C ALA A 166 -7.61 5.32 -18.24
N ALA A 167 -7.61 3.98 -18.39
CA ALA A 167 -8.83 3.17 -18.49
C ALA A 167 -9.59 3.05 -17.16
N HIS A 168 -8.87 3.13 -16.03
CA HIS A 168 -9.40 2.84 -14.71
C HIS A 168 -9.35 4.04 -13.75
N CYS A 169 -9.14 5.25 -14.27
CA CYS A 169 -9.11 6.47 -13.49
C CYS A 169 -10.41 6.67 -12.69
N THR A 170 -10.28 7.12 -11.45
CA THR A 170 -11.36 7.41 -10.51
C THR A 170 -11.03 8.68 -9.72
N ASP A 171 -12.00 9.25 -9.04
CA ASP A 171 -11.78 10.44 -8.21
C ASP A 171 -11.50 10.07 -6.75
N GLY A 172 -10.45 10.67 -6.18
CA GLY A 172 -10.18 10.61 -4.74
C GLY A 172 -10.06 9.17 -4.22
N THR A 173 -10.92 8.77 -3.29
CA THR A 173 -10.91 7.43 -2.70
C THR A 173 -11.84 6.44 -3.42
N ALA A 174 -12.48 6.83 -4.53
CA ALA A 174 -13.42 5.98 -5.27
C ALA A 174 -12.77 4.74 -5.92
N ALA A 175 -11.44 4.71 -6.04
CA ALA A 175 -10.70 3.49 -6.38
C ALA A 175 -11.01 2.35 -5.40
N PHE A 176 -11.07 2.66 -4.10
CA PHE A 176 -11.39 1.65 -3.08
C PHE A 176 -12.86 1.20 -3.17
N ASP A 177 -13.80 2.08 -3.50
CA ASP A 177 -15.22 1.70 -3.66
C ASP A 177 -15.36 0.68 -4.81
N THR A 178 -14.59 0.92 -5.87
CA THR A 178 -14.53 0.04 -7.03
C THR A 178 -13.85 -1.28 -6.68
N ALA A 179 -12.75 -1.25 -5.94
CA ALA A 179 -12.03 -2.45 -5.52
C ALA A 179 -12.89 -3.35 -4.63
N GLU A 180 -13.63 -2.77 -3.68
CA GLU A 180 -14.53 -3.49 -2.79
C GLU A 180 -15.65 -4.21 -3.55
N ARG A 181 -16.20 -3.57 -4.59
CA ARG A 181 -17.21 -4.19 -5.47
C ARG A 181 -16.67 -5.30 -6.37
N LEU A 182 -15.39 -5.25 -6.73
CA LEU A 182 -14.76 -6.25 -7.60
C LEU A 182 -14.22 -7.46 -6.80
N ILE A 183 -13.93 -7.27 -5.51
CA ILE A 183 -13.46 -8.32 -4.61
C ILE A 183 -14.62 -9.07 -3.95
N GLY A 184 -15.73 -8.39 -3.64
CA GLY A 184 -16.96 -8.99 -3.08
C GLY A 184 -17.88 -9.59 -4.14
#